data_AF-A0A845LXW5-F1
#
_entry.id   AF-A0A845LXW5-F1
#
_cell.length_a   1.000
_cell.length_b   1.000
_cell.length_c   1.000
_cell.angle_alpha   90.00
_cell.angle_beta   90.00
_cell.angle_gamma   90.00
#
_symmetry.space_group_name_H-M   'P 1'
#
loop_
_entity.id
_entity.type
_entity.pdbx_description
1 polymer ?
#
loop_
_entity_poly.entity_id
_entity_poly.type
_entity_poly.pdbx_seq_one_letter_code
_entity_poly.pdbx_strand_id
1 'polypeptide(L)'
;MLEYSREALAEFIRVEARTFNGSTTYFYGGDQSWFESENGRAGGCGTVAAANILAYFGVVLGADGAFGRAGPVLESRHLKQADYLAHLHQVYAGLTPLVPPWKSMTRFKQGSGYGGGGGRRSILKLPDSLGIHSPVRFANGVVSLASRQHVELRPVWPLSGTVRWPASQRLSLSQAKAFIKGQIDKGVPVAMLNLNNRGLRQVDYLSAVSGRVFTTDRFQWHWVVITGFETVERSGREVLIVSSWGNRVTLDLDRFWGRGPSYLVSFEVRSR
;
A
#
# COMPACT_ATOMS: atom_id res chain seq x y z
N MET A 1 -0.49 12.16 24.72
CA MET A 1 -0.37 12.55 23.29
C MET A 1 0.33 11.38 22.62
N LEU A 2 -0.20 10.85 21.52
CA LEU A 2 0.49 9.75 20.81
C LEU A 2 1.82 10.27 20.30
N GLU A 3 2.90 9.65 20.76
CA GLU A 3 4.22 9.88 20.21
C GLU A 3 4.43 8.89 19.08
N TYR A 4 4.32 9.37 17.85
CA TYR A 4 4.82 8.65 16.70
C TYR A 4 6.35 8.75 16.74
N SER A 5 7.02 7.61 16.81
CA SER A 5 8.48 7.53 16.82
C SER A 5 8.98 6.53 15.78
N ARG A 6 10.27 6.56 15.50
CA ARG A 6 10.91 5.59 14.60
C ARG A 6 10.75 4.16 15.13
N GLU A 7 10.79 3.97 16.44
CA GLU A 7 10.58 2.69 17.12
C GLU A 7 9.15 2.20 16.92
N ALA A 8 8.16 3.11 16.99
CA ALA A 8 6.76 2.78 16.75
C ALA A 8 6.49 2.31 15.31
N LEU A 9 7.31 2.73 14.35
CA LEU A 9 7.30 2.22 12.97
C LEU A 9 7.99 0.86 12.81
N ALA A 10 8.94 0.52 13.69
CA ALA A 10 9.60 -0.79 13.66
C ALA A 10 8.59 -1.91 13.96
N GLU A 11 7.66 -1.63 14.88
CA GLU A 11 6.47 -2.46 15.14
C GLU A 11 5.28 -2.02 14.29
N PHE A 12 5.49 -1.85 12.99
CA PHE A 12 4.40 -1.58 12.05
C PHE A 12 3.29 -2.64 12.17
N ILE A 13 2.10 -2.32 11.63
CA ILE A 13 0.89 -3.13 11.75
C ILE A 13 1.17 -4.62 11.54
N ARG A 14 0.93 -5.41 12.59
CA ARG A 14 1.01 -6.87 12.57
C ARG A 14 -0.38 -7.45 12.43
N VAL A 15 -0.60 -8.32 11.45
CA VAL A 15 -1.89 -8.99 11.26
C VAL A 15 -1.73 -10.48 11.53
N GLU A 16 -2.45 -11.00 12.52
CA GLU A 16 -2.51 -12.42 12.84
C GLU A 16 -3.59 -13.12 12.02
N ALA A 17 -3.20 -14.11 11.23
CA ALA A 17 -4.14 -15.00 10.55
C ALA A 17 -3.90 -16.45 10.95
N ARG A 18 -4.98 -17.23 11.01
CA ARG A 18 -4.89 -18.68 11.08
C ARG A 18 -4.87 -19.25 9.66
N THR A 19 -3.91 -20.13 9.39
CA THR A 19 -3.84 -20.85 8.13
C THR A 19 -4.74 -22.08 8.16
N PHE A 20 -4.94 -22.69 6.98
CA PHE A 20 -5.82 -23.86 6.84
C PHE A 20 -5.39 -25.06 7.67
N ASN A 21 -4.09 -25.20 7.98
CA ASN A 21 -3.60 -26.30 8.82
C ASN A 21 -3.68 -25.99 10.33
N GLY A 22 -4.30 -24.86 10.71
CA GLY A 22 -4.44 -24.41 12.09
C GLY A 22 -3.24 -23.64 12.64
N SER A 23 -2.16 -23.47 11.88
CA SER A 23 -1.02 -22.66 12.31
C SER A 23 -1.32 -21.17 12.28
N THR A 24 -0.69 -20.42 13.18
CA THR A 24 -0.75 -18.96 13.17
C THR A 24 0.36 -18.39 12.29
N THR A 25 -0.02 -17.51 11.36
CA THR A 25 0.90 -16.70 10.55
C THR A 25 0.75 -15.24 10.91
N TYR A 26 1.88 -14.54 11.01
CA TYR A 26 1.92 -13.11 11.25
C TYR A 26 2.38 -12.38 9.99
N PHE A 27 1.53 -11.47 9.53
CA PHE A 27 1.76 -10.63 8.36
C PHE A 27 2.24 -9.24 8.79
N TYR A 28 3.05 -8.62 7.93
CA TYR A 28 3.51 -7.26 8.06
C TYR A 28 2.63 -6.34 7.21
N GLY A 29 1.53 -5.86 7.82
CA GLY A 29 0.41 -5.18 7.17
C GLY A 29 -0.56 -6.15 6.48
N GLY A 30 -1.48 -5.60 5.70
CA GLY A 30 -2.47 -6.38 4.96
C GLY A 30 -1.97 -7.01 3.66
N ASP A 31 -2.69 -8.02 3.19
CA ASP A 31 -2.51 -8.66 1.89
C ASP A 31 -3.76 -8.48 1.01
N GLN A 32 -3.55 -8.03 -0.24
CA GLN A 32 -4.63 -7.84 -1.21
C GLN A 32 -5.25 -9.17 -1.65
N SER A 33 -4.56 -10.30 -1.46
CA SER A 33 -5.12 -11.63 -1.74
C SER A 33 -6.38 -11.92 -0.91
N TRP A 34 -6.53 -11.24 0.24
CA TRP A 34 -7.65 -11.40 1.16
C TRP A 34 -8.96 -10.79 0.65
N PHE A 35 -8.94 -9.96 -0.39
CA PHE A 35 -10.18 -9.50 -1.01
C PHE A 35 -10.98 -10.68 -1.56
N GLU A 36 -12.30 -10.63 -1.45
CA GLU A 36 -13.18 -11.61 -2.09
C GLU A 36 -13.25 -11.41 -3.61
N SER A 37 -13.25 -10.16 -4.04
CA SER A 37 -13.38 -9.80 -5.45
C SER A 37 -12.06 -9.92 -6.21
N GLU A 38 -12.13 -10.39 -7.45
CA GLU A 38 -10.99 -10.46 -8.36
C GLU A 38 -10.34 -9.09 -8.58
N ASN A 39 -11.14 -8.01 -8.68
CA ASN A 39 -10.62 -6.65 -8.82
C ASN A 39 -9.83 -6.20 -7.59
N GLY A 40 -10.29 -6.55 -6.39
CA GLY A 40 -9.53 -6.30 -5.15
C GLY A 40 -8.23 -7.08 -5.13
N ARG A 41 -8.26 -8.38 -5.49
CA ARG A 41 -7.05 -9.20 -5.57
C ARG A 41 -6.07 -8.73 -6.65
N ALA A 42 -6.54 -8.13 -7.74
CA ALA A 42 -5.70 -7.67 -8.84
C ALA A 42 -5.17 -6.23 -8.67
N GLY A 43 -5.97 -5.32 -8.08
CA GLY A 43 -5.66 -3.88 -8.02
C GLY A 43 -5.90 -3.22 -6.66
N GLY A 44 -6.18 -4.00 -5.63
CA GLY A 44 -6.44 -3.51 -4.27
C GLY A 44 -5.20 -3.08 -3.49
N CYS A 45 -4.01 -3.09 -4.08
CA CYS A 45 -2.75 -2.70 -3.40
C CYS A 45 -2.82 -1.30 -2.77
N GLY A 46 -3.44 -0.33 -3.47
CA GLY A 46 -3.62 1.01 -2.92
C GLY A 46 -4.65 1.04 -1.79
N THR A 47 -5.71 0.22 -1.85
CA THR A 47 -6.63 0.08 -0.72
C THR A 47 -5.94 -0.52 0.50
N VAL A 48 -5.11 -1.55 0.31
CA VAL A 48 -4.31 -2.16 1.38
C VAL A 48 -3.31 -1.16 1.98
N ALA A 49 -2.62 -0.39 1.14
CA ALA A 49 -1.70 0.65 1.62
C ALA A 49 -2.43 1.73 2.41
N ALA A 50 -3.63 2.15 1.98
CA ALA A 50 -4.46 3.08 2.71
C ALA A 50 -4.93 2.51 4.06
N ALA A 51 -5.36 1.25 4.09
CA ALA A 51 -5.78 0.56 5.30
C ALA A 51 -4.62 0.43 6.32
N ASN A 52 -3.44 0.04 5.87
CA ASN A 52 -2.22 0.02 6.67
C ASN A 52 -1.91 1.39 7.30
N ILE A 53 -2.02 2.47 6.52
CA ILE A 53 -1.76 3.84 6.99
C ILE A 53 -2.83 4.31 7.98
N LEU A 54 -4.11 4.08 7.68
CA LEU A 54 -5.20 4.43 8.58
C LEU A 54 -5.06 3.71 9.91
N ALA A 55 -4.84 2.39 9.89
CA ALA A 55 -4.59 1.60 11.09
C ALA A 55 -3.36 2.11 11.87
N TYR A 56 -2.29 2.53 11.17
CA TYR A 56 -1.10 3.12 11.81
C TYR A 56 -1.41 4.40 12.60
N PHE A 57 -2.29 5.24 12.08
CA PHE A 57 -2.78 6.44 12.76
C PHE A 57 -3.92 6.16 13.75
N GLY A 58 -4.20 4.90 14.07
CA GLY A 58 -5.27 4.51 15.00
C GLY A 58 -6.68 4.61 14.40
N VAL A 59 -6.80 4.77 13.08
CA VAL A 59 -8.08 4.85 12.37
C VAL A 59 -8.50 3.45 11.91
N VAL A 60 -9.41 2.83 12.65
CA VAL A 60 -10.06 1.57 12.28
C VAL A 60 -11.54 1.84 11.97
N LEU A 61 -11.89 1.87 10.69
CA LEU A 61 -13.26 2.13 10.21
C LEU A 61 -14.27 1.03 10.61
N GLY A 62 -15.51 1.45 10.95
CA GLY A 62 -16.62 0.54 11.23
C GLY A 62 -16.62 -0.08 12.63
N ALA A 63 -15.77 0.44 13.51
CA ALA A 63 -15.69 0.08 14.92
C ALA A 63 -16.87 0.65 15.76
N ASP A 64 -18.12 0.38 15.36
CA ASP A 64 -19.27 0.64 16.21
C ASP A 64 -19.39 -0.51 17.24
N GLY A 65 -18.60 -0.42 18.32
CA GLY A 65 -18.78 -1.22 19.53
C GLY A 65 -17.90 -2.48 19.70
N ALA A 66 -17.29 -3.03 18.65
CA ALA A 66 -16.39 -4.20 18.80
C ALA A 66 -14.94 -3.81 19.20
N PHE A 67 -14.47 -2.64 18.74
CA PHE A 67 -13.26 -1.97 19.22
C PHE A 67 -13.71 -0.81 20.10
N GLY A 68 -14.29 -1.12 21.27
CA GLY A 68 -15.03 -0.16 22.09
C GLY A 68 -14.31 1.18 22.21
N ARG A 69 -14.89 2.26 21.67
CA ARG A 69 -14.34 3.62 21.63
C ARG A 69 -12.80 3.61 21.68
N ALA A 70 -12.16 2.84 20.79
CA ALA A 70 -10.72 2.82 20.78
C ALA A 70 -10.32 4.22 20.34
N GLY A 71 -9.93 5.03 21.32
CA GLY A 71 -9.21 6.26 21.13
C GLY A 71 -7.95 5.97 20.31
N PRO A 72 -7.12 6.97 20.07
CA PRO A 72 -6.18 6.93 18.93
C PRO A 72 -5.01 5.92 19.05
N VAL A 73 -5.07 4.89 19.89
CA VAL A 73 -4.03 3.88 20.11
C VAL A 73 -4.58 2.47 19.92
N LEU A 74 -4.20 1.80 18.83
CA LEU A 74 -4.08 0.34 18.86
C LEU A 74 -2.85 0.05 19.74
N GLU A 75 -3.02 -0.11 21.05
CA GLU A 75 -1.89 -0.32 21.99
C GLU A 75 -0.95 -1.46 21.58
N SER A 76 -1.44 -2.43 20.81
CA SER A 76 -0.63 -3.56 20.35
C SER A 76 -0.15 -3.45 18.89
N ARG A 77 -0.63 -2.49 18.08
CA ARG A 77 -0.50 -2.46 16.60
C ARG A 77 -0.72 -3.85 15.96
N HIS A 78 -1.46 -4.71 16.65
CA HIS A 78 -1.62 -6.13 16.39
C HIS A 78 -3.10 -6.39 16.22
N LEU A 79 -3.48 -6.77 15.00
CA LEU A 79 -4.85 -6.96 14.58
C LEU A 79 -5.07 -8.43 14.22
N LYS A 80 -6.24 -8.98 14.56
CA LYS A 80 -6.66 -10.26 13.96
C LYS A 80 -7.04 -10.01 12.51
N GLN A 81 -6.84 -11.01 11.65
CA GLN A 81 -7.17 -10.91 10.23
C GLN A 81 -8.64 -10.55 10.00
N ALA A 82 -9.57 -11.09 10.81
CA ALA A 82 -10.99 -10.78 10.70
C ALA A 82 -11.28 -9.28 10.91
N ASP A 83 -10.64 -8.68 11.91
CA ASP A 83 -10.79 -7.26 12.22
C ASP A 83 -10.16 -6.38 11.13
N TYR A 84 -8.97 -6.78 10.67
CA TYR A 84 -8.30 -6.10 9.56
C TYR A 84 -9.12 -6.20 8.26
N LEU A 85 -9.77 -7.33 8.00
CA LEU A 85 -10.64 -7.53 6.83
C LEU A 85 -11.86 -6.62 6.88
N ALA A 86 -12.53 -6.50 8.03
CA ALA A 86 -13.64 -5.58 8.21
C ALA A 86 -13.20 -4.13 7.93
N HIS A 87 -12.05 -3.73 8.48
CA HIS A 87 -11.42 -2.44 8.18
C HIS A 87 -11.13 -2.27 6.68
N LEU A 88 -10.49 -3.26 6.06
CA LEU A 88 -10.10 -3.26 4.65
C LEU A 88 -11.31 -3.11 3.72
N HIS A 89 -12.43 -3.76 4.03
CA HIS A 89 -13.68 -3.65 3.26
C HIS A 89 -14.25 -2.22 3.29
N GLN A 90 -14.21 -1.56 4.45
CA GLN A 90 -14.65 -0.17 4.58
C GLN A 90 -13.74 0.78 3.80
N VAL A 91 -12.42 0.57 3.87
CA VAL A 91 -11.45 1.33 3.07
C VAL A 91 -11.68 1.10 1.57
N TYR A 92 -11.97 -0.13 1.15
CA TYR A 92 -12.27 -0.47 -0.25
C TYR A 92 -13.53 0.23 -0.78
N ALA A 93 -14.56 0.37 0.05
CA ALA A 93 -15.77 1.11 -0.31
C ALA A 93 -15.50 2.62 -0.46
N GLY A 94 -14.64 3.19 0.38
CA GLY A 94 -14.25 4.61 0.30
C GLY A 94 -13.20 4.92 -0.76
N LEU A 95 -12.37 3.94 -1.12
CA LEU A 95 -11.23 4.08 -2.02
C LEU A 95 -11.13 2.85 -2.96
N THR A 96 -12.15 2.69 -3.80
CA THR A 96 -12.25 1.56 -4.74
C THR A 96 -11.24 1.70 -5.89
N PRO A 97 -10.50 0.62 -6.23
CA PRO A 97 -9.69 0.55 -7.45
C PRO A 97 -10.53 0.72 -8.71
N LEU A 98 -9.95 1.37 -9.72
CA LEU A 98 -10.64 1.55 -11.00
C LEU A 98 -10.69 0.25 -11.80
N VAL A 99 -11.90 -0.13 -12.20
CA VAL A 99 -12.13 -1.24 -13.13
C VAL A 99 -11.98 -0.70 -14.55
N PRO A 100 -11.16 -1.33 -15.39
CA PRO A 100 -11.04 -0.90 -16.76
C PRO A 100 -12.36 -1.12 -17.56
N PRO A 101 -12.69 -0.21 -18.50
CA PRO A 101 -13.98 -0.20 -19.19
C PRO A 101 -14.25 -1.43 -20.09
N TRP A 102 -13.21 -2.17 -20.49
CA TRP A 102 -13.37 -3.40 -21.29
C TRP A 102 -13.90 -4.60 -20.49
N LYS A 103 -13.68 -4.65 -19.16
CA LYS A 103 -14.29 -5.68 -18.30
C LYS A 103 -15.80 -5.50 -18.15
N SER A 104 -16.31 -4.27 -18.24
CA SER A 104 -17.76 -4.01 -18.33
C SER A 104 -18.35 -4.41 -19.68
N MET A 105 -17.66 -4.20 -20.79
CA MET A 105 -18.15 -4.58 -22.13
C MET A 105 -18.17 -6.09 -22.39
N THR A 106 -17.27 -6.86 -21.76
CA THR A 106 -17.24 -8.32 -21.89
C THR A 106 -18.44 -8.99 -21.22
N ARG A 107 -19.00 -8.42 -20.14
CA ARG A 107 -20.28 -8.89 -19.58
C ARG A 107 -21.48 -8.64 -20.49
N PHE A 108 -21.47 -7.54 -21.25
CA PHE A 108 -22.55 -7.25 -22.21
C PHE A 108 -22.57 -8.19 -23.42
N LYS A 109 -21.44 -8.81 -23.79
CA LYS A 109 -21.39 -9.80 -24.88
C LYS A 109 -21.80 -11.21 -24.46
N GLN A 110 -21.96 -11.48 -23.17
CA GLN A 110 -22.40 -12.79 -22.66
C GLN A 110 -23.92 -12.92 -22.54
N GLY A 111 -24.68 -11.97 -23.12
CA GLY A 111 -26.15 -11.97 -23.16
C GLY A 111 -26.78 -12.04 -24.57
N SER A 112 -25.99 -12.15 -25.63
CA SER A 112 -26.51 -12.30 -27.00
C SER A 112 -25.81 -13.45 -27.70
N GLY A 113 -26.46 -14.61 -27.72
CA GLY A 113 -26.01 -15.74 -28.52
C GLY A 113 -25.99 -15.40 -30.01
N TYR A 114 -24.90 -15.72 -30.70
CA TYR A 114 -24.85 -16.44 -31.98
C TYR A 114 -23.38 -16.60 -32.39
N GLY A 115 -23.05 -17.78 -32.92
CA GLY A 115 -21.68 -18.21 -33.20
C GLY A 115 -20.99 -17.55 -34.41
N GLY A 116 -19.70 -17.84 -34.53
CA GLY A 116 -18.89 -17.49 -35.71
C GLY A 116 -17.41 -17.43 -35.34
N GLY A 117 -16.65 -18.41 -35.82
CA GLY A 117 -15.24 -18.62 -35.47
C GLY A 117 -14.25 -17.68 -36.14
N GLY A 118 -12.98 -17.89 -35.81
CA GLY A 118 -11.84 -17.43 -36.59
C GLY A 118 -11.05 -16.28 -35.96
N GLY A 119 -9.80 -16.55 -35.58
CA GLY A 119 -8.78 -15.52 -35.44
C GLY A 119 -7.96 -15.60 -34.17
N ARG A 120 -6.87 -16.37 -34.21
CA ARG A 120 -5.69 -16.16 -33.34
C ARG A 120 -5.22 -14.71 -33.52
N ARG A 121 -5.63 -13.81 -32.61
CA ARG A 121 -4.96 -12.53 -32.38
C ARG A 121 -4.23 -12.63 -31.05
N SER A 122 -2.95 -12.28 -31.03
CA SER A 122 -2.17 -12.13 -29.82
C SER A 122 -2.92 -11.18 -28.88
N ILE A 123 -3.53 -11.74 -27.84
CA ILE A 123 -4.27 -10.97 -26.85
C ILE A 123 -3.22 -10.15 -26.11
N LEU A 124 -3.18 -8.84 -26.39
CA LEU A 124 -2.57 -7.85 -25.52
C LEU A 124 -3.11 -8.16 -24.12
N LYS A 125 -2.26 -8.66 -23.20
CA LYS A 125 -2.67 -8.96 -21.82
C LYS A 125 -2.99 -7.64 -21.13
N LEU A 126 -4.22 -7.16 -21.31
CA LEU A 126 -4.74 -5.98 -20.65
C LEU A 126 -4.87 -6.28 -19.14
N PRO A 127 -4.45 -5.36 -18.25
CA PRO A 127 -4.45 -5.62 -16.82
C PRO A 127 -5.88 -5.78 -16.28
N ASP A 128 -6.06 -6.70 -15.35
CA ASP A 128 -7.36 -7.05 -14.77
C ASP A 128 -7.97 -5.95 -13.88
N SER A 129 -7.15 -5.00 -13.44
CA SER A 129 -7.52 -3.80 -12.70
C SER A 129 -6.52 -2.69 -13.01
N LEU A 130 -6.96 -1.42 -12.99
CA LEU A 130 -6.08 -0.26 -13.13
C LEU A 130 -5.60 0.28 -11.77
N GLY A 131 -6.07 -0.31 -10.67
CA GLY A 131 -5.69 0.11 -9.32
C GLY A 131 -6.11 1.55 -9.01
N ILE A 132 -5.44 2.14 -8.01
CA ILE A 132 -5.50 3.58 -7.73
C ILE A 132 -4.26 4.23 -8.35
N HIS A 133 -4.35 4.66 -9.61
CA HIS A 133 -3.18 5.14 -10.36
C HIS A 133 -2.78 6.60 -10.04
N SER A 134 -3.57 7.30 -9.22
CA SER A 134 -3.32 8.70 -8.87
C SER A 134 -2.94 8.84 -7.39
N PRO A 135 -1.73 9.35 -7.09
CA PRO A 135 -1.33 9.57 -5.70
C PRO A 135 -2.20 10.64 -5.01
N VAL A 136 -2.69 11.64 -5.75
CA VAL A 136 -3.62 12.65 -5.21
C VAL A 136 -4.96 12.02 -4.83
N ARG A 137 -5.52 11.16 -5.68
CA ARG A 137 -6.76 10.42 -5.36
C ARG A 137 -6.58 9.54 -4.13
N PHE A 138 -5.45 8.82 -4.06
CA PHE A 138 -5.09 8.02 -2.89
C PHE A 138 -5.05 8.88 -1.62
N ALA A 139 -4.30 9.98 -1.64
CA ALA A 139 -4.12 10.87 -0.49
C ALA A 139 -5.45 11.47 -0.02
N ASN A 140 -6.28 11.97 -0.95
CA ASN A 140 -7.59 12.52 -0.63
C ASN A 140 -8.54 11.45 -0.04
N GLY A 141 -8.45 10.21 -0.52
CA GLY A 141 -9.20 9.08 0.03
C GLY A 141 -8.81 8.77 1.47
N VAL A 142 -7.51 8.67 1.76
CA VAL A 142 -6.99 8.45 3.12
C VAL A 142 -7.46 9.57 4.05
N VAL A 143 -7.31 10.83 3.65
CA VAL A 143 -7.77 11.99 4.45
C VAL A 143 -9.27 11.93 4.69
N SER A 144 -10.07 11.68 3.66
CA SER A 144 -11.53 11.61 3.81
C SER A 144 -11.97 10.51 4.77
N LEU A 145 -11.33 9.33 4.71
CA LEU A 145 -11.63 8.22 5.60
C LEU A 145 -11.19 8.47 7.04
N ALA A 146 -10.02 9.09 7.24
CA ALA A 146 -9.57 9.50 8.57
C ALA A 146 -10.52 10.52 9.22
N SER A 147 -10.97 11.53 8.45
CA SER A 147 -11.88 12.55 8.96
C SER A 147 -13.23 11.98 9.41
N ARG A 148 -13.70 10.88 8.80
CA ARG A 148 -14.95 10.19 9.23
C ARG A 148 -14.81 9.56 10.63
N GLN A 149 -13.60 9.31 11.09
CA GLN A 149 -13.28 8.83 12.44
C GLN A 149 -12.68 9.93 13.31
N HIS A 150 -12.92 11.20 12.95
CA HIS A 150 -12.46 12.38 13.70
C HIS A 150 -10.94 12.53 13.81
N VAL A 151 -10.16 11.88 12.93
CA VAL A 151 -8.72 12.07 12.82
C VAL A 151 -8.42 12.94 11.61
N GLU A 152 -7.84 14.12 11.86
CA GLU A 152 -7.49 15.06 10.79
C GLU A 152 -6.08 14.80 10.27
N LEU A 153 -5.99 14.22 9.08
CA LEU A 153 -4.73 14.02 8.37
C LEU A 153 -4.55 15.08 7.29
N ARG A 154 -3.30 15.49 7.06
CA ARG A 154 -2.89 16.30 5.93
C ARG A 154 -1.83 15.55 5.11
N PRO A 155 -1.95 15.49 3.77
CA PRO A 155 -0.93 14.88 2.95
C PRO A 155 0.33 15.75 2.91
N VAL A 156 1.48 15.09 2.99
CA VAL A 156 2.81 15.70 2.87
C VAL A 156 3.47 15.14 1.64
N TRP A 157 3.80 16.04 0.71
CA TRP A 157 4.46 15.70 -0.54
C TRP A 157 5.95 16.06 -0.45
N PRO A 158 6.84 15.29 -1.08
CA PRO A 158 8.20 15.75 -1.25
C PRO A 158 8.22 16.96 -2.20
N LEU A 159 8.87 18.04 -1.76
CA LEU A 159 8.95 19.29 -2.50
C LEU A 159 10.24 19.33 -3.33
N SER A 160 10.13 19.83 -4.57
CA SER A 160 11.26 20.28 -5.37
C SER A 160 11.02 21.75 -5.71
N GLY A 161 11.66 22.67 -4.99
CA GLY A 161 11.45 24.11 -5.16
C GLY A 161 10.05 24.59 -4.71
N THR A 162 9.35 25.35 -5.57
CA THR A 162 8.09 26.06 -5.27
C THR A 162 6.81 25.25 -5.53
N VAL A 163 6.91 24.00 -6.00
CA VAL A 163 5.74 23.22 -6.45
C VAL A 163 5.06 22.52 -5.29
N ARG A 164 3.74 22.76 -5.11
CA ARG A 164 2.87 22.15 -4.09
C ARG A 164 2.16 20.84 -4.52
N TRP A 165 2.49 20.31 -5.70
CA TRP A 165 1.93 19.07 -6.27
C TRP A 165 2.93 17.92 -6.19
N PRO A 166 2.55 16.64 -6.43
CA PRO A 166 3.43 15.48 -6.34
C PRO A 166 4.64 15.61 -7.30
N ALA A 167 5.71 16.22 -6.81
CA ALA A 167 6.91 16.52 -7.60
C ALA A 167 7.91 15.35 -7.56
N SER A 168 7.47 14.16 -7.17
CA SER A 168 8.35 12.99 -6.96
C SER A 168 9.21 12.67 -8.18
N GLN A 169 8.67 12.87 -9.39
CA GLN A 169 9.40 12.66 -10.64
C GLN A 169 10.54 13.65 -10.90
N ARG A 170 10.57 14.76 -10.17
CA ARG A 170 11.58 15.83 -10.30
C ARG A 170 12.59 15.81 -9.16
N LEU A 171 12.49 14.85 -8.24
CA LEU A 171 13.42 14.74 -7.12
C LEU A 171 14.68 14.02 -7.57
N SER A 172 15.84 14.56 -7.18
CA SER A 172 17.06 13.77 -7.14
C SER A 172 16.90 12.59 -6.17
N LEU A 173 17.76 11.58 -6.33
CA LEU A 173 17.85 10.47 -5.36
C LEU A 173 18.11 10.98 -3.94
N SER A 174 18.97 11.99 -3.77
CA SER A 174 19.25 12.58 -2.46
C SER A 174 18.03 13.26 -1.84
N GLN A 175 17.24 14.00 -2.63
CA GLN A 175 16.00 14.62 -2.17
C GLN A 175 14.95 13.57 -1.77
N ALA A 176 14.83 12.49 -2.55
CA ALA A 176 13.94 11.38 -2.23
C ALA A 176 14.35 10.67 -0.92
N LYS A 177 15.64 10.35 -0.76
CA LYS A 177 16.20 9.81 0.48
C LYS A 177 15.93 10.71 1.67
N ALA A 178 16.21 12.01 1.54
CA ALA A 178 16.01 13.00 2.59
C ALA A 178 14.54 13.10 3.01
N PHE A 179 13.61 13.11 2.04
CA PHE A 179 12.18 13.12 2.34
C PHE A 179 11.76 11.86 3.10
N ILE A 180 12.12 10.67 2.59
CA ILE A 180 11.73 9.41 3.22
C ILE A 180 12.28 9.33 4.64
N LYS A 181 13.60 9.54 4.83
CA LYS A 181 14.22 9.50 6.15
C LYS A 181 13.59 10.51 7.10
N GLY A 182 13.38 11.75 6.65
CA GLY A 182 12.76 12.79 7.47
C GLY A 182 11.33 12.47 7.93
N GLN A 183 10.58 11.64 7.20
CA GLN A 183 9.28 11.15 7.67
C GLN A 183 9.43 9.95 8.61
N ILE A 184 10.30 8.99 8.28
CA ILE A 184 10.57 7.82 9.12
C ILE A 184 11.12 8.22 10.50
N ASP A 185 12.03 9.21 10.55
CA ASP A 185 12.60 9.73 11.79
C ASP A 185 11.55 10.42 12.67
N LYS A 186 10.48 10.97 12.07
CA LYS A 186 9.30 11.47 12.79
C LYS A 186 8.32 10.36 13.19
N GLY A 187 8.63 9.10 12.91
CA GLY A 187 7.69 8.00 13.12
C GLY A 187 6.51 8.00 12.15
N VAL A 188 6.66 8.52 10.94
CA VAL A 188 5.56 8.61 9.97
C VAL A 188 5.85 7.74 8.73
N PRO A 189 4.94 6.82 8.35
CA PRO A 189 5.13 5.98 7.18
C PRO A 189 4.97 6.78 5.89
N VAL A 190 5.54 6.28 4.79
CA VAL A 190 5.45 6.90 3.46
C VAL A 190 4.80 5.94 2.48
N ALA A 191 3.65 6.29 1.91
CA ALA A 191 3.06 5.54 0.81
C ALA A 191 3.86 5.79 -0.47
N MET A 192 4.14 4.73 -1.23
CA MET A 192 4.84 4.80 -2.50
C MET A 192 4.06 4.09 -3.61
N LEU A 193 3.86 4.79 -4.73
CA LEU A 193 3.28 4.23 -5.96
C LEU A 193 4.36 4.09 -7.03
N ASN A 194 4.56 2.87 -7.53
CA ASN A 194 5.72 2.51 -8.35
C ASN A 194 5.51 2.51 -9.87
N LEU A 195 4.25 2.57 -10.35
CA LEU A 195 3.88 2.55 -11.78
C LEU A 195 4.80 1.64 -12.65
N ASN A 196 5.17 2.02 -13.86
CA ASN A 196 6.01 1.18 -14.72
C ASN A 196 7.53 1.27 -14.42
N ASN A 197 7.95 1.58 -13.18
CA ASN A 197 9.36 1.71 -12.85
C ASN A 197 10.12 0.39 -13.09
N ARG A 198 11.05 0.40 -14.04
CA ARG A 198 11.75 -0.81 -14.51
C ARG A 198 12.76 -1.33 -13.49
N GLY A 199 13.22 -0.48 -12.57
CA GLY A 199 14.10 -0.89 -11.48
C GLY A 199 13.43 -1.81 -10.45
N LEU A 200 12.11 -2.00 -10.54
CA LEU A 200 11.31 -2.83 -9.64
C LEU A 200 10.79 -4.12 -10.29
N ARG A 201 11.46 -4.61 -11.35
CA ARG A 201 11.11 -5.86 -12.04
C ARG A 201 11.70 -7.14 -11.43
N GLN A 202 12.59 -6.97 -10.46
CA GLN A 202 13.28 -8.07 -9.79
C GLN A 202 13.38 -7.71 -8.30
N VAL A 203 12.24 -7.79 -7.63
CA VAL A 203 12.14 -7.55 -6.19
C VAL A 203 12.02 -8.90 -5.49
N ASP A 204 12.93 -9.13 -4.55
CA ASP A 204 12.88 -10.28 -3.67
C ASP A 204 12.05 -9.98 -2.43
N TYR A 205 11.23 -10.92 -2.01
CA TYR A 205 10.51 -10.85 -0.75
C TYR A 205 10.41 -12.22 -0.07
N LEU A 206 10.43 -12.21 1.26
CA LEU A 206 10.16 -13.39 2.08
C LEU A 206 8.65 -13.50 2.32
N SER A 207 8.05 -14.60 1.88
CA SER A 207 6.63 -14.86 2.11
C SER A 207 6.37 -15.25 3.57
N ALA A 208 5.51 -14.50 4.25
CA ALA A 208 5.04 -14.82 5.60
C ALA A 208 4.32 -16.18 5.67
N VAL A 209 3.65 -16.58 4.58
CA VAL A 209 2.88 -17.83 4.52
C VAL A 209 3.78 -19.05 4.38
N SER A 210 4.76 -18.99 3.47
CA SER A 210 5.59 -20.16 3.12
C SER A 210 6.99 -20.14 3.73
N GLY A 211 7.43 -19.00 4.26
CA GLY A 211 8.81 -18.82 4.73
C GLY A 211 9.87 -18.87 3.62
N ARG A 212 9.46 -18.80 2.34
CA ARG A 212 10.36 -18.87 1.18
C ARG A 212 10.56 -17.50 0.56
N VAL A 213 11.73 -17.31 -0.04
CA VAL A 213 12.06 -16.13 -0.83
C VAL A 213 11.50 -16.30 -2.24
N PHE A 214 10.84 -15.27 -2.74
CA PHE A 214 10.35 -15.19 -4.13
C PHE A 214 10.86 -13.91 -4.78
N THR A 215 11.14 -13.99 -6.08
CA THR A 215 11.44 -12.84 -6.93
C THR A 215 10.23 -12.51 -7.78
N THR A 216 9.89 -11.22 -7.93
CA THR A 216 8.75 -10.80 -8.74
C THR A 216 9.02 -9.54 -9.56
N ASP A 217 8.29 -9.42 -10.67
CA ASP A 217 8.17 -8.22 -11.50
C ASP A 217 6.90 -7.39 -11.19
N ARG A 218 6.03 -7.89 -10.29
CA ARG A 218 4.73 -7.28 -9.97
C ARG A 218 4.80 -6.11 -9.00
N PHE A 219 6.01 -5.66 -8.64
CA PHE A 219 6.19 -4.40 -7.92
C PHE A 219 6.00 -3.17 -8.82
N GLN A 220 5.86 -3.38 -10.13
CA GLN A 220 5.34 -2.37 -11.05
C GLN A 220 3.82 -2.18 -10.86
N TRP A 221 3.33 -0.96 -11.03
CA TRP A 221 1.92 -0.57 -10.87
C TRP A 221 1.37 -0.90 -9.49
N HIS A 222 2.24 -0.78 -8.48
CA HIS A 222 2.00 -1.28 -7.15
C HIS A 222 2.15 -0.18 -6.10
N TRP A 223 1.26 -0.21 -5.12
CA TRP A 223 1.36 0.61 -3.91
C TRP A 223 2.02 -0.19 -2.80
N VAL A 224 2.94 0.45 -2.10
CA VAL A 224 3.59 -0.07 -0.90
C VAL A 224 3.63 1.00 0.18
N VAL A 225 3.85 0.59 1.43
CA VAL A 225 4.06 1.52 2.55
C VAL A 225 5.50 1.35 3.03
N ILE A 226 6.31 2.40 2.91
CA ILE A 226 7.66 2.47 3.46
C ILE A 226 7.53 2.76 4.95
N THR A 227 8.17 1.91 5.75
CA THR A 227 8.07 1.90 7.21
C THR A 227 9.44 2.03 7.88
N GLY A 228 10.54 1.97 7.13
CA GLY A 228 11.86 2.17 7.71
C GLY A 228 13.00 2.17 6.69
N PHE A 229 14.21 2.26 7.21
CA PHE A 229 15.45 2.06 6.46
C PHE A 229 16.46 1.26 7.30
N GLU A 230 17.26 0.46 6.62
CA GLU A 230 18.35 -0.34 7.18
C GLU A 230 19.64 -0.07 6.44
N THR A 231 20.76 -0.09 7.14
CA THR A 231 22.09 -0.09 6.52
C THR A 231 22.58 -1.52 6.42
N VAL A 232 22.89 -1.96 5.22
CA VAL A 232 23.46 -3.28 4.96
C VAL A 232 24.93 -3.28 5.39
N GLU A 233 25.21 -3.85 6.56
CA GLU A 233 26.53 -3.82 7.25
C GLU A 233 27.74 -4.03 6.32
N ARG A 234 27.68 -5.04 5.44
CA ARG A 234 28.81 -5.40 4.56
C ARG A 234 29.08 -4.40 3.43
N SER A 235 28.12 -3.57 3.07
CA SER A 235 28.23 -2.68 1.92
C SER A 235 27.98 -1.20 2.23
N GLY A 236 27.55 -0.89 3.45
CA GLY A 236 27.11 0.45 3.84
C GLY A 236 25.90 0.97 3.05
N ARG A 237 25.28 0.14 2.21
CA ARG A 237 24.14 0.53 1.38
C ARG A 237 22.90 0.65 2.23
N GLU A 238 22.12 1.68 1.98
CA GLU A 238 20.85 1.91 2.66
C GLU A 238 19.71 1.31 1.85
N VAL A 239 18.89 0.50 2.51
CA VAL A 239 17.72 -0.14 1.92
C VAL A 239 16.46 0.28 2.67
N LEU A 240 15.36 0.43 1.94
CA LEU A 240 14.05 0.72 2.48
C LEU A 240 13.40 -0.55 2.98
N ILE A 241 12.71 -0.45 4.12
CA ILE A 241 11.79 -1.47 4.61
C ILE A 241 10.39 -1.06 4.16
N VAL A 242 9.67 -1.97 3.51
CA VAL A 242 8.30 -1.72 3.03
C VAL A 242 7.33 -2.84 3.39
N SER A 243 6.09 -2.47 3.70
CA SER A 243 4.94 -3.39 3.81
C SER A 243 4.26 -3.54 2.45
N SER A 244 4.14 -4.79 2.00
CA SER A 244 3.50 -5.16 0.74
C SER A 244 3.04 -6.62 0.75
N TRP A 245 1.80 -6.88 0.34
CA TRP A 245 1.20 -8.24 0.29
C TRP A 245 1.32 -8.99 1.62
N GLY A 246 1.21 -8.26 2.73
CA GLY A 246 1.40 -8.78 4.09
C GLY A 246 2.82 -9.23 4.42
N ASN A 247 3.81 -8.87 3.60
CA ASN A 247 5.21 -9.20 3.81
C ASN A 247 6.03 -7.94 4.09
N ARG A 248 7.12 -8.14 4.84
CA ARG A 248 8.19 -7.16 4.97
C ARG A 248 9.16 -7.34 3.80
N VAL A 249 9.31 -6.31 2.99
CA VAL A 249 10.12 -6.33 1.77
C VAL A 249 11.20 -5.27 1.85
N THR A 250 12.38 -5.59 1.32
CA THR A 250 13.52 -4.68 1.30
C THR A 250 13.73 -4.15 -0.11
N LEU A 251 13.77 -2.82 -0.28
CA LEU A 251 13.99 -2.17 -1.57
C LEU A 251 15.24 -1.30 -1.55
N ASP A 252 16.10 -1.42 -2.56
CA ASP A 252 17.30 -0.59 -2.71
C ASP A 252 16.98 0.62 -3.58
N LEU A 253 16.84 1.79 -2.96
CA LEU A 253 16.41 3.01 -3.64
C LEU A 253 17.39 3.44 -4.74
N ASP A 254 18.69 3.23 -4.55
CA ASP A 254 19.73 3.51 -5.55
C ASP A 254 19.56 2.64 -6.81
N ARG A 255 18.92 1.47 -6.70
CA ARG A 255 18.65 0.58 -7.84
C ARG A 255 17.46 0.99 -8.69
N PHE A 256 16.46 1.67 -8.14
CA PHE A 256 15.22 1.93 -8.88
C PHE A 256 14.85 3.41 -9.02
N TRP A 257 15.34 4.31 -8.18
CA TRP A 257 15.02 5.72 -8.31
C TRP A 257 15.55 6.28 -9.65
N GLY A 258 14.73 7.05 -10.36
CA GLY A 258 15.08 7.59 -11.68
C GLY A 258 15.02 6.59 -12.84
N ARG A 259 14.78 5.29 -12.59
CA ARG A 259 14.60 4.27 -13.64
C ARG A 259 13.15 4.14 -14.13
N GLY A 260 12.30 4.99 -13.62
CA GLY A 260 10.91 5.15 -14.00
C GLY A 260 10.11 5.81 -12.87
N PRO A 261 8.79 5.93 -13.06
CA PRO A 261 8.00 6.78 -12.22
C PRO A 261 7.65 6.16 -10.87
N SER A 262 8.19 6.74 -9.79
CA SER A 262 7.75 6.48 -8.42
C SER A 262 7.21 7.75 -7.75
N TYR A 263 6.08 7.65 -7.05
CA TYR A 263 5.46 8.76 -6.32
C TYR A 263 5.45 8.47 -4.83
N LEU A 264 5.71 9.50 -4.01
CA LEU A 264 5.74 9.41 -2.56
C LEU A 264 4.69 10.34 -1.96
N VAL A 265 4.02 9.87 -0.91
CA VAL A 265 3.15 10.69 -0.06
C VAL A 265 3.22 10.20 1.37
N SER A 266 3.33 11.14 2.31
CA SER A 266 3.21 10.86 3.73
C SER A 266 2.05 11.67 4.32
N PHE A 267 1.80 11.57 5.62
CA PHE A 267 0.67 12.20 6.27
C PHE A 267 1.06 12.75 7.64
N GLU A 268 0.58 13.94 7.97
CA GLU A 268 0.75 14.53 9.30
C GLU A 268 -0.62 14.64 9.98
N VAL A 269 -0.67 14.30 11.27
CA VAL A 269 -1.85 14.55 12.11
C VAL A 269 -1.91 16.03 12.42
N ARG A 270 -3.06 16.68 12.18
CA ARG A 270 -3.28 18.04 12.65
C ARG A 270 -3.72 17.99 14.11
N SER A 271 -2.90 18.52 15.00
CA SER A 271 -3.35 18.88 16.34
C SER A 271 -4.44 19.94 16.21
N ARG A 272 -5.58 19.71 16.85
CA ARG A 272 -6.62 20.74 17.04
C ARG A 272 -6.11 21.84 17.94
#